data_AF-A0AAN8FKE1-F1
#
_entry.id   AF-A0AAN8FKE1-F1
#
_cell.length_a   1.000
_cell.length_b   1.000
_cell.length_c   1.000
_cell.angle_alpha   90.00
_cell.angle_beta   90.00
_cell.angle_gamma   90.00
#
_symmetry.space_group_name_H-M   'P 1'
#
loop_
_entity.id
_entity.type
_entity.pdbx_description
1 polymer ?
#
loop_
_entity_poly.entity_id
_entity_poly.type
_entity_poly.pdbx_seq_one_letter_code
_entity_poly.pdbx_strand_id
1 'polypeptide(L)' 'MRRKMGEQACQLALAVGYDSAGTVEFLVDSKRNFYFLEMNTRLQVR' A
#
# COMPACT_ATOMS: atom_id res chain seq x y z
N MET A 1 4.06 4.79 12.12
CA MET A 1 3.87 4.99 10.66
C MET A 1 3.83 3.66 9.91
N ARG A 2 4.90 2.85 9.93
CA ARG A 2 4.97 1.54 9.26
C ARG A 2 3.76 0.64 9.50
N ARG A 3 3.33 0.47 10.76
CA ARG A 3 2.17 -0.38 11.10
C ARG A 3 0.87 0.14 10.48
N LYS A 4 0.61 1.45 10.60
CA LYS A 4 -0.59 2.10 10.01
C LYS A 4 -0.62 1.99 8.48
N MET A 5 0.52 2.16 7.81
CA MET A 5 0.62 1.99 6.35
C MET A 5 0.35 0.54 5.94
N GLY A 6 0.91 -0.44 6.67
CA GLY A 6 0.65 -1.85 6.44
C GLY A 6 -0.82 -2.24 6.67
N GLU A 7 -1.42 -1.76 7.76
CA GLU A 7 -2.85 -1.98 8.04
C GLU A 7 -3.73 -1.42 6.92
N GLN A 8 -3.47 -0.19 6.44
CA GLN A 8 -4.22 0.37 5.32
C GLN A 8 -4.00 -0.38 4.00
N ALA A 9 -2.78 -0.82 3.71
CA ALA A 9 -2.49 -1.63 2.53
C ALA A 9 -3.24 -2.97 2.56
N CYS A 10 -3.28 -3.64 3.71
CA CYS A 10 -4.04 -4.88 3.88
C CYS A 10 -5.55 -4.64 3.73
N GLN A 11 -6.09 -3.57 4.34
CA GLN A 11 -7.51 -3.22 4.20
C GLN A 11 -7.88 -2.94 2.73
N LEU A 12 -7.03 -2.24 1.99
CA LEU A 12 -7.23 -2.00 0.57
C LEU A 12 -7.27 -3.32 -0.21
N ALA A 13 -6.28 -4.20 0.00
CA ALA A 13 -6.20 -5.50 -0.68
C ALA A 13 -7.43 -6.37 -0.39
N LEU A 14 -7.90 -6.38 0.87
CA LEU A 14 -9.13 -7.08 1.28
C LEU A 14 -10.38 -6.48 0.62
N ALA A 15 -10.48 -5.14 0.58
CA ALA A 15 -11.63 -4.46 -0.01
C ALA A 15 -11.79 -4.73 -1.51
N VAL A 16 -10.69 -4.96 -2.23
CA VAL A 16 -10.70 -5.30 -3.65
C VAL A 16 -10.62 -6.82 -3.92
N GLY A 17 -10.60 -7.66 -2.86
CA GLY A 17 -10.52 -9.12 -3.00
C GLY A 17 -9.22 -9.62 -3.63
N TYR A 18 -8.11 -8.92 -3.42
CA TYR A 18 -6.82 -9.27 -4.02
C TYR A 18 -6.13 -10.41 -3.24
N ASP A 19 -5.78 -11.48 -3.94
CA ASP A 19 -5.23 -12.73 -3.35
C ASP A 19 -3.84 -13.11 -3.89
N SER A 20 -3.09 -12.15 -4.44
CA SER A 20 -1.77 -12.40 -5.02
C SER A 20 -0.69 -11.50 -4.41
N ALA A 21 0.55 -11.67 -4.84
CA ALA A 21 1.64 -10.78 -4.45
C ALA A 21 1.51 -9.43 -5.15
N GLY A 22 1.71 -8.35 -4.41
CA GLY A 22 1.67 -6.99 -4.94
C GLY A 22 2.29 -6.01 -3.97
N THR A 23 2.42 -4.77 -4.40
CA THR A 23 2.93 -3.67 -3.58
C THR A 23 1.90 -2.54 -3.54
N VAL A 24 1.87 -1.82 -2.43
CA VAL A 24 1.07 -0.60 -2.28
C VAL A 24 2.03 0.54 -2.04
N GLU A 25 2.01 1.51 -2.95
CA GLU A 25 2.88 2.68 -2.91
C GLU A 25 2.18 3.83 -2.21
N PHE A 26 2.93 4.53 -1.36
CA PHE A 26 2.44 5.66 -0.59
C PHE A 26 3.39 6.85 -0.78
N LEU A 27 2.83 8.03 -0.97
CA LEU A 27 3.56 9.29 -0.86
C LEU A 27 3.57 9.77 0.59
N VAL A 28 4.71 10.24 1.08
CA VAL A 28 4.86 10.81 2.43
C VAL A 28 5.24 12.27 2.33
N ASP A 29 4.49 13.14 3.00
CA ASP A 29 4.79 14.57 3.05
C ASP A 29 5.76 14.94 4.20
N SER A 30 6.20 16.19 4.23
CA SER A 30 7.10 16.73 5.28
C SER A 30 6.50 16.72 6.69
N LYS A 31 5.17 16.62 6.81
CA LYS A 31 4.44 16.52 8.08
C LYS A 31 4.21 15.07 8.52
N ARG A 32 4.78 14.09 7.79
CA ARG A 32 4.57 12.65 8.02
C ARG A 32 3.11 12.23 7.86
N ASN A 33 2.35 12.92 7.01
CA ASN A 33 1.12 12.33 6.46
C ASN A 33 1.51 11.43 5.29
N PHE A 34 0.69 10.41 5.05
CA PHE A 34 0.89 9.51 3.94
C PHE A 34 -0.41 9.36 3.15
N TYR A 35 -0.26 9.25 1.83
CA TYR A 35 -1.35 9.22 0.88
C TYR A 35 -1.17 8.03 -0.06
N PHE A 36 -2.26 7.33 -0.37
CA PHE A 36 -2.25 6.26 -1.35
C PHE A 36 -1.86 6.81 -2.73
N LEU A 37 -0.90 6.16 -3.38
CA LEU A 37 -0.47 6.51 -4.73
C LEU A 37 -1.00 5.49 -5.73
N GLU A 38 -0.56 4.24 -5.60
CA GLU A 38 -0.94 3.15 -6.49
C GLU A 38 -0.81 1.78 -5.80
N MET A 39 -1.47 0.78 -6.37
CA MET A 39 -1.30 -0.62 -6.01
C MET A 39 -0.85 -1.39 -7.25
N ASN A 40 0.37 -1.94 -7.20
CA ASN A 40 0.87 -2.80 -8.25
C ASN A 40 0.45 -4.25 -7.98
N THR A 41 -0.39 -4.79 -8.86
CA THR A 41 -0.89 -6.18 -8.79
C THR A 41 0.09 -7.20 -9.42
N ARG A 42 1.37 -6.87 -9.44
CA ARG A 42 2.43 -7.67 -10.03
C ARG A 42 3.61 -7.70 -9.07
N LEU A 43 4.40 -8.77 -9.13
CA LEU A 43 5.63 -8.85 -8.36
C LEU A 43 6.57 -7.74 -8.83
N GLN A 44 6.92 -6.83 -7.93
CA GLN A 44 7.84 -5.74 -8.25
C GLN A 44 9.28 -6.26 -8.21
N VAL A 45 9.98 -6.11 -9.32
CA VAL A 45 11.42 -6.42 -9.40
C VAL A 45 12.14 -5.30 -8.62
N ARG A 46 12.89 -5.70 -7.60
CA ARG A 46 13.69 -4.79 -6.77
C ARG A 46 14.93 -4.28 -7.49
#